data_AF-W5P001-F1
#
_entry.id   AF-W5P001-F1
#
_cell.length_a   1.000
_cell.length_b   1.000
_cell.length_c   1.000
_cell.angle_alpha   90.00
_cell.angle_beta   90.00
_cell.angle_gamma   90.00
#
_symmetry.space_group_name_H-M   'P 1'
#
loop_
_entity.id
_entity.type
_entity.pdbx_description
1 polymer ?
#
loop_
_entity_poly.entity_id
_entity_poly.type
_entity_poly.pdbx_seq_one_letter_code
_entity_poly.pdbx_strand_id
1 'polypeptide(L)'
;ASKGQMMEERVNLMHMMKLSIKVLLQSALSLGRSLDADHAPLQQFFVVLEHCLKHGLRVKKSFIGQNKSFFGPLELVEKLCPEASDIATSVRNLPELKTAVGRGRAWLYLALMQKKLADYLKVLVDNKNLLSEFYEPEALMMEEEGTVIVGLLVGLNVLDANLCLKGEDLDSQVGVIDFSLYIKDVQDLDGRKDKEHERITDVLDQKNYVEELNRHLSCTVGDLQTKIDGLEKTNSKLQEELSAATDRICSLQEEQQQLREQNELIREKSEKSVEITKQDTKVELETYKQTRQGLDEMYNDVWKQLKQERKARLELEKELELQIGMKTEMEIAMKLLEKDTHEKQDTLVALRQQLEEVKAINLQMFHKVQNAESSLQQKNEVITSFEEKTNQVTSSMKQMEDRLRHSESARQGAEERSRKLQQELGGRSSALQQQLAQLHEQCASLEKELKSEKEQRQALQRELQHEKDTSSLLRAELQQVEGLKKELRELQDEKAELQKICDEQEQALQEMGLHLSQSKLKMEDIKEVNKALKGHTWLKDDEATHCKQCEKEFSISRRKHHCRNCGHIFCNACSSNELALPSYPRPVRVCDSCHTLLLQRCSSSTSS
;
A
#
# COMPACT_ATOMS: atom_id res chain seq x y z
N ALA A 1 -2.96 10.79 -111.77
CA ALA A 1 -3.23 9.97 -112.95
C ALA A 1 -4.58 9.27 -112.80
N SER A 2 -5.20 8.83 -113.90
CA SER A 2 -6.23 7.78 -113.83
C SER A 2 -5.54 6.40 -113.65
N LYS A 3 -6.28 5.37 -113.21
CA LYS A 3 -5.71 4.00 -113.09
C LYS A 3 -5.12 3.48 -114.41
N GLY A 4 -5.76 3.81 -115.54
CA GLY A 4 -5.27 3.43 -116.88
C GLY A 4 -3.96 4.14 -117.24
N GLN A 5 -3.84 5.43 -116.92
CA GLN A 5 -2.61 6.19 -117.13
C GLN A 5 -1.44 5.64 -116.29
N MET A 6 -1.67 5.27 -115.01
CA MET A 6 -0.65 4.62 -114.18
C MET A 6 -0.15 3.30 -114.81
N MET A 7 -1.05 2.49 -115.35
CA MET A 7 -0.71 1.24 -116.01
C MET A 7 0.11 1.47 -117.29
N GLU A 8 -0.26 2.46 -118.11
CA GLU A 8 0.49 2.83 -119.31
C GLU A 8 1.90 3.36 -118.98
N GLU A 9 2.04 4.19 -117.93
CA GLU A 9 3.33 4.69 -117.43
C GLU A 9 4.24 3.54 -116.95
N ARG A 10 3.72 2.55 -116.20
CA ARG A 10 4.48 1.34 -115.81
C ARG A 10 4.93 0.51 -117.01
N VAL A 11 4.02 0.23 -117.95
CA VAL A 11 4.32 -0.58 -119.14
C VAL A 11 5.38 0.10 -120.01
N ASN A 12 5.32 1.43 -120.16
CA ASN A 12 6.33 2.19 -120.89
C ASN A 12 7.70 2.17 -120.19
N LEU A 13 7.75 2.33 -118.87
CA LEU A 13 8.99 2.21 -118.08
C LEU A 13 9.60 0.80 -118.20
N MET A 14 8.79 -0.25 -118.15
CA MET A 14 9.25 -1.64 -118.35
C MET A 14 9.84 -1.85 -119.75
N HIS A 15 9.24 -1.29 -120.80
CA HIS A 15 9.78 -1.37 -122.16
C HIS A 15 11.10 -0.59 -122.31
N MET A 16 11.18 0.63 -121.76
CA MET A 16 12.43 1.40 -121.76
C MET A 16 13.55 0.68 -120.99
N MET A 17 13.24 0.09 -119.83
CA MET A 17 14.19 -0.69 -119.03
C MET A 17 14.68 -1.92 -119.80
N LYS A 18 13.75 -2.69 -120.41
CA LYS A 18 14.08 -3.86 -121.23
C LYS A 18 14.95 -3.50 -122.44
N LEU A 19 14.69 -2.37 -123.10
CA LEU A 19 15.51 -1.87 -124.20
C LEU A 19 16.90 -1.42 -123.72
N SER A 20 16.96 -0.69 -122.60
CA SER A 20 18.21 -0.19 -122.04
C SER A 20 19.13 -1.33 -121.56
N ILE A 21 18.59 -2.34 -120.85
CA ILE A 21 19.32 -3.57 -120.48
C ILE A 21 19.86 -4.28 -121.73
N LYS A 22 19.03 -4.42 -122.79
CA LYS A 22 19.46 -5.04 -124.05
C LYS A 22 20.63 -4.28 -124.69
N VAL A 23 20.51 -2.95 -124.83
CA VAL A 23 21.55 -2.10 -125.44
C VAL A 23 22.84 -2.10 -124.61
N LEU A 24 22.73 -2.02 -123.27
CA LEU A 24 23.87 -2.11 -122.36
C LEU A 24 24.59 -3.47 -122.49
N LEU A 25 23.86 -4.58 -122.46
CA LEU A 25 24.46 -5.91 -122.60
C LEU A 25 25.11 -6.10 -123.98
N GLN A 26 24.45 -5.68 -125.06
CA GLN A 26 25.04 -5.77 -126.41
C GLN A 26 26.29 -4.89 -126.54
N SER A 27 26.26 -3.66 -126.01
CA SER A 27 27.40 -2.75 -126.05
C SER A 27 28.58 -3.27 -125.22
N ALA A 28 28.35 -3.68 -123.97
CA ALA A 28 29.39 -4.20 -123.09
C ALA A 28 30.05 -5.49 -123.63
N LEU A 29 29.25 -6.43 -124.14
CA LEU A 29 29.77 -7.65 -124.78
C LEU A 29 30.56 -7.35 -126.07
N SER A 30 30.23 -6.28 -126.79
CA SER A 30 31.03 -5.82 -127.94
C SER A 30 32.31 -5.07 -127.54
N LEU A 31 32.34 -4.45 -126.35
CA LEU A 31 33.46 -3.66 -125.85
C LEU A 31 34.54 -4.52 -125.18
N GLY A 32 34.16 -5.64 -124.59
CA GLY A 32 35.09 -6.68 -124.10
C GLY A 32 36.01 -6.29 -122.94
N ARG A 33 35.71 -5.19 -122.24
CA ARG A 33 36.51 -4.64 -121.11
C ARG A 33 35.58 -4.17 -119.98
N SER A 34 36.13 -3.93 -118.78
CA SER A 34 35.39 -3.29 -117.69
C SER A 34 34.78 -1.97 -118.13
N LEU A 35 33.50 -1.78 -117.81
CA LEU A 35 32.79 -0.52 -118.00
C LEU A 35 33.29 0.54 -117.02
N ASP A 36 33.33 1.77 -117.51
CA ASP A 36 33.69 2.99 -116.78
C ASP A 36 32.43 3.85 -116.58
N ALA A 37 32.55 4.95 -115.80
CA ALA A 37 31.44 5.86 -115.54
C ALA A 37 31.01 6.67 -116.78
N ASP A 38 31.84 6.73 -117.82
CA ASP A 38 31.62 7.49 -119.05
C ASP A 38 30.91 6.67 -120.15
N HIS A 39 30.70 5.37 -119.92
CA HIS A 39 30.00 4.49 -120.85
C HIS A 39 28.51 4.86 -120.97
N ALA A 40 28.15 5.63 -122.01
CA ALA A 40 26.81 6.20 -122.18
C ALA A 40 25.64 5.19 -122.07
N PRO A 41 25.70 3.94 -122.59
CA PRO A 41 24.66 2.93 -122.35
C PRO A 41 24.44 2.58 -120.87
N LEU A 42 25.50 2.66 -120.04
CA LEU A 42 25.42 2.41 -118.60
C LEU A 42 24.86 3.61 -117.84
N GLN A 43 25.25 4.83 -118.22
CA GLN A 43 24.64 6.06 -117.71
C GLN A 43 23.13 6.06 -117.99
N GLN A 44 22.74 5.79 -119.24
CA GLN A 44 21.35 5.69 -119.68
C GLN A 44 20.58 4.60 -118.91
N PHE A 45 21.20 3.45 -118.65
CA PHE A 45 20.61 2.40 -117.81
C PHE A 45 20.30 2.89 -116.39
N PHE A 46 21.25 3.55 -115.71
CA PHE A 46 21.00 4.09 -114.38
C PHE A 46 19.93 5.19 -114.37
N VAL A 47 19.86 6.03 -115.41
CA VAL A 47 18.78 7.02 -115.58
C VAL A 47 17.41 6.34 -115.69
N VAL A 48 17.28 5.29 -116.51
CA VAL A 48 16.00 4.55 -116.65
C VAL A 48 15.66 3.78 -115.37
N LEU A 49 16.65 3.23 -114.66
CA LEU A 49 16.45 2.57 -113.36
C LEU A 49 15.98 3.55 -112.28
N GLU A 50 16.56 4.74 -112.22
CA GLU A 50 16.15 5.82 -111.32
C GLU A 50 14.70 6.24 -111.57
N HIS A 51 14.25 6.28 -112.83
CA HIS A 51 12.85 6.54 -113.16
C HIS A 51 11.91 5.40 -112.71
N CYS A 52 12.32 4.14 -112.90
CA CYS A 52 11.56 2.98 -112.42
C CYS A 52 11.38 3.01 -110.88
N LEU A 53 12.45 3.31 -110.14
CA LEU A 53 12.46 3.42 -108.68
C LEU A 53 11.80 4.70 -108.14
N LYS A 54 11.49 5.68 -109.00
CA LYS A 54 10.71 6.88 -108.64
C LYS A 54 9.21 6.73 -108.90
N HIS A 55 8.80 5.87 -109.83
CA HIS A 55 7.41 5.75 -110.26
C HIS A 55 6.49 5.28 -109.12
N GLY A 56 5.62 6.20 -108.65
CA GLY A 56 4.64 5.93 -107.60
C GLY A 56 5.16 6.05 -106.16
N LEU A 57 6.30 6.72 -105.92
CA LEU A 57 6.75 7.04 -104.55
C LEU A 57 5.76 7.97 -103.82
N ARG A 58 5.51 7.69 -102.54
CA ARG A 58 4.55 8.40 -101.68
C ARG A 58 5.10 9.73 -101.18
N VAL A 59 4.49 10.85 -101.58
CA VAL A 59 4.88 12.20 -101.12
C VAL A 59 4.26 12.52 -99.75
N LYS A 60 4.65 11.77 -98.70
CA LYS A 60 4.21 12.01 -97.32
C LYS A 60 4.73 13.36 -96.80
N LYS A 61 3.82 14.23 -96.31
CA LYS A 61 4.16 15.48 -95.61
C LYS A 61 4.42 15.20 -94.11
N SER A 62 5.61 14.69 -93.78
CA SER A 62 6.07 14.64 -92.38
C SER A 62 6.63 15.99 -91.93
N PHE A 63 6.38 16.37 -90.67
CA PHE A 63 6.91 17.59 -90.04
C PHE A 63 8.33 17.41 -89.46
N ILE A 64 8.79 16.16 -89.33
CA ILE A 64 10.17 15.80 -88.98
C ILE A 64 10.72 14.99 -90.16
N GLY A 65 11.86 15.41 -90.70
CA GLY A 65 12.33 14.99 -92.03
C GLY A 65 13.01 13.63 -92.06
N GLN A 66 12.51 12.74 -92.92
CA GLN A 66 13.26 11.64 -93.53
C GLN A 66 12.95 11.60 -95.05
N ASN A 67 13.77 10.89 -95.83
CA ASN A 67 14.08 11.29 -97.21
C ASN A 67 12.96 11.12 -98.25
N LYS A 68 12.73 12.18 -99.03
CA LYS A 68 11.79 12.23 -100.18
C LYS A 68 12.43 11.68 -101.47
N SER A 69 13.00 10.48 -101.43
CA SER A 69 13.76 9.92 -102.56
C SER A 69 13.73 8.40 -102.60
N PHE A 70 14.04 7.82 -103.77
CA PHE A 70 14.13 6.37 -103.97
C PHE A 70 15.19 5.65 -103.12
N PHE A 71 16.10 6.39 -102.45
CA PHE A 71 17.05 5.82 -101.49
C PHE A 71 16.38 5.24 -100.23
N GLY A 72 15.24 5.78 -99.78
CA GLY A 72 14.54 5.25 -98.59
C GLY A 72 14.16 3.75 -98.71
N PRO A 73 13.58 3.32 -99.84
CA PRO A 73 13.45 1.89 -100.18
C PRO A 73 14.76 1.10 -100.19
N LEU A 74 15.88 1.70 -100.63
CA LEU A 74 17.19 1.03 -100.67
C LEU A 74 17.80 0.87 -99.26
N GLU A 75 17.51 1.80 -98.33
CA GLU A 75 17.85 1.69 -96.91
C GLU A 75 17.09 0.54 -96.19
N LEU A 76 16.03 -0.03 -96.79
CA LEU A 76 15.45 -1.30 -96.30
C LEU A 76 16.32 -2.52 -96.61
N VAL A 77 17.14 -2.49 -97.67
CA VAL A 77 17.95 -3.65 -98.07
C VAL A 77 18.95 -4.01 -96.97
N GLU A 78 19.56 -3.03 -96.30
CA GLU A 78 20.45 -3.26 -95.14
C GLU A 78 19.77 -4.07 -94.03
N LYS A 79 18.46 -3.89 -93.83
CA LYS A 79 17.67 -4.58 -92.80
C LYS A 79 17.18 -5.97 -93.22
N LEU A 80 17.14 -6.24 -94.52
CA LEU A 80 16.63 -7.50 -95.10
C LEU A 80 17.76 -8.41 -95.61
N CYS A 81 18.92 -7.85 -95.95
CA CYS A 81 20.10 -8.52 -96.45
C CYS A 81 21.34 -8.01 -95.72
N PRO A 82 21.88 -8.74 -94.72
CA PRO A 82 23.12 -8.37 -94.04
C PRO A 82 24.31 -8.18 -95.01
N GLU A 83 24.32 -8.88 -96.15
CA GLU A 83 25.28 -8.69 -97.25
C GLU A 83 25.35 -7.25 -97.77
N ALA A 84 24.26 -6.46 -97.67
CA ALA A 84 24.22 -5.08 -98.12
C ALA A 84 24.75 -4.06 -97.09
N SER A 85 25.12 -4.51 -95.88
CA SER A 85 25.66 -3.67 -94.81
C SER A 85 26.91 -2.88 -95.25
N ASP A 86 27.76 -3.50 -96.07
CA ASP A 86 28.98 -2.87 -96.58
C ASP A 86 28.64 -1.71 -97.52
N ILE A 87 27.73 -1.90 -98.48
CA ILE A 87 27.26 -0.81 -99.37
C ILE A 87 26.62 0.29 -98.55
N ALA A 88 25.70 -0.04 -97.63
CA ALA A 88 25.02 0.95 -96.80
C ALA A 88 26.01 1.78 -95.98
N THR A 89 27.07 1.15 -95.47
CA THR A 89 28.15 1.81 -94.72
C THR A 89 29.05 2.66 -95.61
N SER A 90 29.45 2.17 -96.80
CA SER A 90 30.17 2.98 -97.79
C SER A 90 29.39 4.22 -98.20
N VAL A 91 28.10 4.09 -98.53
CA VAL A 91 27.23 5.21 -98.95
C VAL A 91 26.96 6.19 -97.81
N ARG A 92 26.89 5.72 -96.56
CA ARG A 92 26.83 6.62 -95.39
C ARG A 92 28.12 7.43 -95.24
N ASN A 93 29.27 6.79 -95.41
CA ASN A 93 30.60 7.34 -95.11
C ASN A 93 31.23 8.18 -96.23
N LEU A 94 30.60 8.31 -97.41
CA LEU A 94 31.04 9.24 -98.45
C LEU A 94 30.68 10.70 -98.06
N PRO A 95 31.66 11.56 -97.73
CA PRO A 95 31.38 12.92 -97.22
C PRO A 95 30.96 13.89 -98.34
N GLU A 96 31.29 13.57 -99.60
CA GLU A 96 30.99 14.41 -100.76
C GLU A 96 29.49 14.40 -101.14
N LEU A 97 28.76 13.35 -100.77
CA LEU A 97 27.35 13.15 -101.12
C LEU A 97 26.40 13.87 -100.15
N LYS A 98 25.88 15.01 -100.59
CA LYS A 98 25.03 15.93 -99.85
C LYS A 98 23.53 15.59 -100.01
N THR A 99 23.11 14.94 -101.10
CA THR A 99 21.69 14.59 -101.32
C THR A 99 21.38 13.10 -101.14
N ALA A 100 20.14 12.79 -100.78
CA ALA A 100 19.64 11.41 -100.74
C ALA A 100 19.50 10.78 -102.13
N VAL A 101 19.38 11.59 -103.20
CA VAL A 101 19.37 11.10 -104.60
C VAL A 101 20.76 10.63 -105.01
N GLY A 102 21.81 11.42 -104.72
CA GLY A 102 23.21 11.03 -104.94
C GLY A 102 23.60 9.79 -104.12
N ARG A 103 23.16 9.70 -102.87
CA ARG A 103 23.30 8.47 -102.05
C ARG A 103 22.60 7.26 -102.68
N GLY A 104 21.39 7.45 -103.23
CA GLY A 104 20.69 6.42 -104.01
C GLY A 104 21.47 5.97 -105.25
N ARG A 105 22.08 6.90 -106.00
CA ARG A 105 22.91 6.58 -107.18
C ARG A 105 24.18 5.83 -106.81
N ALA A 106 24.91 6.31 -105.80
CA ALA A 106 26.11 5.64 -105.28
C ALA A 106 25.81 4.21 -104.80
N TRP A 107 24.66 4.01 -104.14
CA TRP A 107 24.19 2.69 -103.73
C TRP A 107 23.94 1.77 -104.95
N LEU A 108 23.26 2.26 -106.00
CA LEU A 108 23.00 1.50 -107.22
C LEU A 108 24.29 1.16 -107.99
N TYR A 109 25.26 2.08 -108.01
CA TYR A 109 26.57 1.87 -108.64
C TYR A 109 27.34 0.75 -107.92
N LEU A 110 27.42 0.81 -106.59
CA LEU A 110 28.06 -0.21 -105.76
C LEU A 110 27.35 -1.57 -105.87
N ALA A 111 26.01 -1.59 -105.92
CA ALA A 111 25.24 -2.83 -106.08
C ALA A 111 25.46 -3.49 -107.45
N LEU A 112 25.72 -2.71 -108.51
CA LEU A 112 26.14 -3.24 -109.80
C LEU A 112 27.58 -3.77 -109.76
N MET A 113 28.51 -3.03 -109.14
CA MET A 113 29.91 -3.47 -108.99
C MET A 113 30.04 -4.76 -108.18
N GLN A 114 29.21 -4.95 -107.15
CA GLN A 114 29.09 -6.21 -106.41
C GLN A 114 28.36 -7.33 -107.18
N LYS A 115 27.81 -7.05 -108.37
CA LYS A 115 27.00 -7.98 -109.18
C LYS A 115 25.78 -8.54 -108.42
N LYS A 116 25.21 -7.68 -107.55
CA LYS A 116 24.14 -7.98 -106.57
C LYS A 116 22.87 -7.12 -106.73
N LEU A 117 22.87 -6.19 -107.69
CA LEU A 117 21.74 -5.28 -107.96
C LEU A 117 20.40 -5.99 -108.14
N ALA A 118 20.38 -7.13 -108.85
CA ALA A 118 19.18 -7.93 -109.04
C ALA A 118 18.70 -8.61 -107.73
N ASP A 119 19.61 -9.25 -106.99
CA ASP A 119 19.33 -9.91 -105.71
C ASP A 119 18.70 -8.93 -104.70
N TYR A 120 19.31 -7.75 -104.54
CA TYR A 120 18.84 -6.75 -103.58
C TYR A 120 17.48 -6.15 -103.95
N LEU A 121 17.26 -5.81 -105.24
CA LEU A 121 15.96 -5.29 -105.69
C LEU A 121 14.87 -6.38 -105.67
N LYS A 122 15.23 -7.66 -105.86
CA LYS A 122 14.32 -8.79 -105.64
C LYS A 122 13.81 -8.84 -104.21
N VAL A 123 14.71 -8.71 -103.22
CA VAL A 123 14.31 -8.75 -101.81
C VAL A 123 13.37 -7.59 -101.43
N LEU A 124 13.46 -6.44 -102.10
CA LEU A 124 12.45 -5.38 -101.94
C LEU A 124 11.10 -5.76 -102.54
N VAL A 125 11.07 -6.23 -103.79
CA VAL A 125 9.81 -6.59 -104.51
C VAL A 125 9.11 -7.79 -103.87
N ASP A 126 9.85 -8.74 -103.31
CA ASP A 126 9.29 -9.86 -102.54
C ASP A 126 8.66 -9.39 -101.21
N ASN A 127 9.17 -8.30 -100.61
CA ASN A 127 8.70 -7.75 -99.33
C ASN A 127 7.70 -6.58 -99.48
N LYS A 128 6.69 -6.74 -100.36
CA LYS A 128 5.68 -5.70 -100.67
C LYS A 128 5.04 -5.04 -99.45
N ASN A 129 4.89 -5.74 -98.33
CA ASN A 129 4.36 -5.18 -97.08
C ASN A 129 5.17 -3.96 -96.59
N LEU A 130 6.51 -4.09 -96.50
CA LEU A 130 7.40 -2.99 -96.09
C LEU A 130 7.54 -1.95 -97.19
N LEU A 131 7.59 -2.40 -98.45
CA LEU A 131 7.71 -1.52 -99.61
C LEU A 131 6.50 -0.57 -99.75
N SER A 132 5.32 -1.00 -99.30
CA SER A 132 4.09 -0.19 -99.27
C SER A 132 4.17 1.04 -98.37
N GLU A 133 5.13 1.13 -97.44
CA GLU A 133 5.32 2.36 -96.67
C GLU A 133 5.80 3.53 -97.56
N PHE A 134 6.52 3.20 -98.63
CA PHE A 134 7.23 4.12 -99.53
C PHE A 134 6.56 4.31 -100.89
N TYR A 135 5.82 3.32 -101.39
CA TYR A 135 5.15 3.35 -102.68
C TYR A 135 3.62 3.27 -102.59
N GLU A 136 2.93 3.91 -103.54
CA GLU A 136 1.49 3.69 -103.75
C GLU A 136 1.22 2.29 -104.31
N PRO A 137 0.03 1.69 -104.12
CA PRO A 137 -0.25 0.32 -104.58
C PRO A 137 -0.04 0.09 -106.09
N GLU A 138 -0.33 1.11 -106.91
CA GLU A 138 -0.22 1.06 -108.38
C GLU A 138 1.19 1.41 -108.90
N ALA A 139 2.19 1.47 -108.02
CA ALA A 139 3.58 1.77 -108.36
C ALA A 139 4.28 0.60 -109.10
N LEU A 140 5.31 0.92 -109.90
CA LEU A 140 6.03 -0.06 -110.70
C LEU A 140 6.67 -1.16 -109.85
N MET A 141 7.28 -0.80 -108.71
CA MET A 141 7.89 -1.76 -107.79
C MET A 141 6.88 -2.55 -106.93
N MET A 142 5.60 -2.19 -106.97
CA MET A 142 4.52 -2.86 -106.24
C MET A 142 3.72 -3.85 -107.10
N GLU A 143 3.84 -3.75 -108.43
CA GLU A 143 3.04 -4.48 -109.42
C GLU A 143 3.87 -5.60 -110.11
N GLU A 144 3.39 -6.18 -111.20
CA GLU A 144 4.09 -7.28 -111.90
C GLU A 144 5.28 -6.78 -112.73
N GLU A 145 5.21 -5.57 -113.27
CA GLU A 145 6.26 -4.97 -114.10
C GLU A 145 7.59 -4.82 -113.33
N GLY A 146 7.53 -4.53 -112.03
CA GLY A 146 8.71 -4.49 -111.15
C GLY A 146 9.38 -5.86 -110.99
N THR A 147 8.60 -6.93 -110.84
CA THR A 147 9.12 -8.31 -110.79
C THR A 147 9.79 -8.70 -112.12
N VAL A 148 9.19 -8.30 -113.26
CA VAL A 148 9.77 -8.54 -114.59
C VAL A 148 11.09 -7.77 -114.76
N ILE A 149 11.14 -6.50 -114.35
CA ILE A 149 12.37 -5.69 -114.39
C ILE A 149 13.48 -6.34 -113.55
N VAL A 150 13.18 -6.74 -112.31
CA VAL A 150 14.14 -7.45 -111.45
C VAL A 150 14.66 -8.74 -112.11
N GLY A 151 13.78 -9.51 -112.77
CA GLY A 151 14.19 -10.71 -113.53
C GLY A 151 15.13 -10.39 -114.69
N LEU A 152 14.94 -9.27 -115.39
CA LEU A 152 15.82 -8.81 -116.47
C LEU A 152 17.19 -8.33 -115.94
N LEU A 153 17.23 -7.72 -114.74
CA LEU A 153 18.47 -7.23 -114.12
C LEU A 153 19.48 -8.35 -113.81
N VAL A 154 19.04 -9.61 -113.62
CA VAL A 154 19.94 -10.76 -113.43
C VAL A 154 20.92 -10.93 -114.59
N GLY A 155 20.51 -10.54 -115.81
CA GLY A 155 21.40 -10.55 -116.98
C GLY A 155 22.62 -9.63 -116.84
N LEU A 156 22.56 -8.59 -116.01
CA LEU A 156 23.66 -7.65 -115.78
C LEU A 156 24.79 -8.23 -114.93
N ASN A 157 24.58 -9.38 -114.26
CA ASN A 157 25.62 -10.02 -113.44
C ASN A 157 26.83 -10.52 -114.27
N VAL A 158 26.71 -10.58 -115.61
CA VAL A 158 27.85 -10.86 -116.51
C VAL A 158 28.73 -9.63 -116.77
N LEU A 159 28.26 -8.43 -116.45
CA LEU A 159 29.02 -7.20 -116.67
C LEU A 159 30.20 -7.11 -115.71
N ASP A 160 31.25 -6.45 -116.17
CA ASP A 160 32.36 -6.00 -115.33
C ASP A 160 32.37 -4.47 -115.37
N ALA A 161 32.46 -3.83 -114.20
CA ALA A 161 32.29 -2.38 -114.08
C ALA A 161 33.11 -1.84 -112.92
N ASN A 162 33.79 -0.72 -113.14
CA ASN A 162 34.62 -0.03 -112.16
C ASN A 162 34.26 1.46 -112.14
N LEU A 163 33.31 1.82 -111.28
CA LEU A 163 32.65 3.13 -111.30
C LEU A 163 33.26 4.05 -110.23
N CYS A 164 33.85 5.16 -110.68
CA CYS A 164 34.41 6.16 -109.77
C CYS A 164 33.29 6.96 -109.10
N LEU A 165 33.22 6.92 -107.76
CA LEU A 165 32.19 7.60 -106.97
C LEU A 165 32.63 9.03 -106.60
N LYS A 166 32.59 9.94 -107.58
CA LYS A 166 32.71 11.39 -107.34
C LYS A 166 31.38 11.94 -106.83
N GLY A 167 31.36 12.56 -105.65
CA GLY A 167 30.10 12.96 -105.02
C GLY A 167 29.37 14.10 -105.74
N GLU A 168 30.10 15.06 -106.29
CA GLU A 168 29.51 16.26 -106.91
C GLU A 168 28.76 15.95 -108.21
N ASP A 169 29.26 14.99 -109.00
CA ASP A 169 28.59 14.49 -110.21
C ASP A 169 27.29 13.77 -109.85
N LEU A 170 27.32 12.87 -108.86
CA LEU A 170 26.18 12.04 -108.47
C LEU A 170 25.02 12.84 -107.85
N ASP A 171 25.31 13.92 -107.13
CA ASP A 171 24.28 14.84 -106.60
C ASP A 171 23.65 15.74 -107.68
N SER A 172 24.39 16.07 -108.75
CA SER A 172 23.98 17.09 -109.74
C SER A 172 23.46 16.53 -111.07
N GLN A 173 23.77 15.28 -111.41
CA GLN A 173 23.41 14.67 -112.70
C GLN A 173 21.89 14.75 -112.99
N VAL A 174 21.52 15.42 -114.08
CA VAL A 174 20.13 15.51 -114.56
C VAL A 174 19.91 14.38 -115.57
N GLY A 175 19.19 13.34 -115.15
CA GLY A 175 18.92 12.17 -116.00
C GLY A 175 17.85 12.44 -117.06
N VAL A 176 18.27 12.85 -118.26
CA VAL A 176 17.41 12.88 -119.46
C VAL A 176 17.61 11.58 -120.25
N ILE A 177 16.52 10.92 -120.63
CA ILE A 177 16.57 9.72 -121.47
C ILE A 177 16.87 10.14 -122.90
N ASP A 178 18.09 9.89 -123.40
CA ASP A 178 18.43 10.15 -124.80
C ASP A 178 17.84 9.06 -125.72
N PHE A 179 16.93 9.46 -126.61
CA PHE A 179 16.33 8.57 -127.60
C PHE A 179 17.19 8.39 -128.86
N SER A 180 18.24 9.19 -129.08
CA SER A 180 19.11 9.10 -130.27
C SER A 180 19.81 7.74 -130.37
N LEU A 181 20.14 7.14 -129.22
CA LEU A 181 20.71 5.80 -129.05
C LEU A 181 19.80 4.67 -129.58
N TYR A 182 18.53 4.95 -129.89
CA TYR A 182 17.54 3.95 -130.31
C TYR A 182 17.00 4.17 -131.74
N ILE A 183 17.48 5.18 -132.49
CA ILE A 183 16.78 5.74 -133.67
C ILE A 183 17.54 5.64 -135.02
N LYS A 184 18.83 5.25 -135.05
CA LYS A 184 19.64 5.31 -136.28
C LYS A 184 19.36 4.20 -137.32
N ASP A 185 18.76 4.58 -138.46
CA ASP A 185 19.08 4.09 -139.82
C ASP A 185 18.40 4.98 -140.91
N VAL A 186 18.80 4.84 -142.20
CA VAL A 186 18.16 5.32 -143.47
C VAL A 186 18.80 6.51 -144.28
N GLN A 187 19.03 6.26 -145.61
CA GLN A 187 19.19 7.16 -146.82
C GLN A 187 20.54 7.82 -147.25
N ASP A 188 20.80 7.87 -148.59
CA ASP A 188 21.90 8.60 -149.31
C ASP A 188 21.70 8.66 -150.89
N LEU A 189 22.51 9.47 -151.63
CA LEU A 189 22.74 9.64 -153.12
C LEU A 189 21.72 10.50 -153.96
N ASP A 190 22.00 11.21 -155.10
CA ASP A 190 22.91 11.07 -156.29
C ASP A 190 23.11 12.41 -157.15
N GLY A 191 23.76 12.46 -158.35
CA GLY A 191 23.83 13.67 -159.27
C GLY A 191 24.71 13.67 -160.60
N ARG A 192 24.98 14.86 -161.23
CA ARG A 192 25.84 15.21 -162.47
C ARG A 192 25.06 15.36 -163.83
N LYS A 193 25.53 15.82 -165.04
CA LYS A 193 26.83 16.20 -165.74
C LYS A 193 26.59 17.49 -166.65
N ASP A 194 27.10 17.92 -167.85
CA ASP A 194 28.06 17.52 -168.94
C ASP A 194 28.51 18.68 -169.93
N LYS A 195 29.28 18.44 -171.04
CA LYS A 195 29.81 19.43 -172.07
C LYS A 195 30.33 18.81 -173.42
N GLU A 196 30.60 19.62 -174.48
CA GLU A 196 31.56 19.48 -175.67
C GLU A 196 31.64 20.86 -176.44
N HIS A 197 32.30 21.23 -177.58
CA HIS A 197 33.24 20.79 -178.70
C HIS A 197 33.96 22.12 -179.21
N GLU A 198 35.05 22.35 -179.99
CA GLU A 198 35.93 21.75 -181.05
C GLU A 198 35.45 21.85 -182.54
N ARG A 199 36.25 21.85 -183.66
CA ARG A 199 37.45 22.66 -184.07
C ARG A 199 37.81 22.54 -185.60
N ILE A 200 38.32 23.58 -186.30
CA ILE A 200 39.17 23.51 -187.56
C ILE A 200 40.07 24.78 -187.75
N THR A 201 41.34 24.78 -187.32
CA THR A 201 42.26 25.95 -187.51
C THR A 201 43.76 25.59 -187.65
N ASP A 202 44.10 24.30 -187.59
CA ASP A 202 45.30 23.77 -186.92
C ASP A 202 46.67 23.90 -187.65
N VAL A 203 46.79 24.76 -188.67
CA VAL A 203 48.04 24.93 -189.45
C VAL A 203 48.62 26.35 -189.33
N LEU A 204 47.79 27.40 -189.30
CA LEU A 204 48.25 28.74 -188.92
C LEU A 204 48.42 28.87 -187.40
N ASP A 205 47.67 28.08 -186.63
CA ASP A 205 47.81 28.05 -185.18
C ASP A 205 49.18 27.55 -184.71
N GLN A 206 49.91 26.69 -185.43
CA GLN A 206 51.14 26.08 -184.87
C GLN A 206 52.22 27.10 -184.43
N LYS A 207 52.34 28.25 -185.10
CA LYS A 207 53.26 29.32 -184.65
C LYS A 207 52.71 30.08 -183.45
N ASN A 208 51.45 30.53 -183.53
CA ASN A 208 50.77 31.20 -182.43
C ASN A 208 50.70 30.31 -181.18
N TYR A 209 50.51 29.01 -181.35
CA TYR A 209 50.47 27.98 -180.31
C TYR A 209 51.82 27.84 -179.61
N VAL A 210 52.96 27.89 -180.31
CA VAL A 210 54.27 27.87 -179.65
C VAL A 210 54.56 29.19 -178.91
N GLU A 211 54.13 30.33 -179.44
CA GLU A 211 54.30 31.63 -178.80
C GLU A 211 53.37 31.78 -177.57
N GLU A 212 52.12 31.34 -177.68
CA GLU A 212 51.12 31.29 -176.61
C GLU A 212 51.44 30.21 -175.57
N LEU A 213 51.99 29.06 -175.98
CA LEU A 213 52.50 28.04 -175.05
C LEU A 213 53.70 28.58 -174.27
N ASN A 214 54.64 29.29 -174.90
CA ASN A 214 55.73 29.96 -174.18
C ASN A 214 55.22 31.07 -173.24
N ARG A 215 54.17 31.81 -173.63
CA ARG A 215 53.49 32.78 -172.76
C ARG A 215 52.84 32.08 -171.56
N HIS A 216 52.08 31.02 -171.81
CA HIS A 216 51.41 30.22 -170.78
C HIS A 216 52.41 29.52 -169.86
N LEU A 217 53.53 29.02 -170.38
CA LEU A 217 54.61 28.42 -169.60
C LEU A 217 55.29 29.46 -168.73
N SER A 218 55.50 30.68 -169.26
CA SER A 218 56.04 31.81 -168.50
C SER A 218 55.09 32.29 -167.39
N CYS A 219 53.78 32.36 -167.66
CA CYS A 219 52.76 32.56 -166.61
C CYS A 219 52.77 31.43 -165.58
N THR A 220 52.85 30.16 -166.02
CA THR A 220 52.88 28.99 -165.12
C THR A 220 54.13 29.00 -164.23
N VAL A 221 55.29 29.40 -164.77
CA VAL A 221 56.53 29.58 -164.00
C VAL A 221 56.40 30.74 -163.02
N GLY A 222 55.76 31.85 -163.39
CA GLY A 222 55.46 32.96 -162.48
C GLY A 222 54.49 32.56 -161.34
N ASP A 223 53.45 31.80 -161.65
CA ASP A 223 52.50 31.25 -160.67
C ASP A 223 53.17 30.24 -159.73
N LEU A 224 54.06 29.40 -160.25
CA LEU A 224 54.85 28.46 -159.46
C LEU A 224 55.87 29.18 -158.57
N GLN A 225 56.56 30.19 -159.09
CA GLN A 225 57.46 31.03 -158.27
C GLN A 225 56.69 31.73 -157.16
N THR A 226 55.54 32.35 -157.47
CA THR A 226 54.67 32.99 -156.47
C THR A 226 54.20 32.00 -155.39
N LYS A 227 53.98 30.72 -155.75
CA LYS A 227 53.67 29.64 -154.80
C LYS A 227 54.88 29.22 -153.98
N ILE A 228 56.09 29.16 -154.56
CA ILE A 228 57.34 28.89 -153.85
C ILE A 228 57.60 30.00 -152.82
N ASP A 229 57.62 31.27 -153.25
CA ASP A 229 57.74 32.44 -152.40
C ASP A 229 56.70 32.47 -151.25
N GLY A 230 55.49 31.99 -151.52
CA GLY A 230 54.42 31.86 -150.52
C GLY A 230 54.68 30.72 -149.53
N LEU A 231 55.07 29.55 -150.02
CA LEU A 231 55.41 28.38 -149.20
C LEU A 231 56.63 28.65 -148.31
N GLU A 232 57.68 29.29 -148.83
CA GLU A 232 58.87 29.69 -148.07
C GLU A 232 58.50 30.63 -146.90
N LYS A 233 57.64 31.64 -147.14
CA LYS A 233 57.13 32.53 -146.08
C LYS A 233 56.31 31.78 -145.04
N THR A 234 55.46 30.83 -145.45
CA THR A 234 54.73 30.00 -144.48
C THR A 234 55.66 29.06 -143.70
N ASN A 235 56.72 28.54 -144.31
CA ASN A 235 57.69 27.67 -143.66
C ASN A 235 58.52 28.44 -142.62
N SER A 236 58.97 29.67 -142.93
CA SER A 236 59.63 30.56 -141.96
C SER A 236 58.73 30.81 -140.75
N LYS A 237 57.46 31.16 -140.98
CA LYS A 237 56.49 31.40 -139.90
C LYS A 237 56.21 30.15 -139.05
N LEU A 238 56.14 28.97 -139.67
CA LEU A 238 55.99 27.70 -138.96
C LEU A 238 57.26 27.33 -138.16
N GLN A 239 58.45 27.69 -138.63
CA GLN A 239 59.70 27.53 -137.87
C GLN A 239 59.76 28.47 -136.67
N GLU A 240 59.34 29.73 -136.81
CA GLU A 240 59.20 30.69 -135.70
C GLU A 240 58.17 30.21 -134.66
N GLU A 241 57.00 29.75 -135.10
CA GLU A 241 55.96 29.20 -134.23
C GLU A 241 56.42 27.90 -133.53
N LEU A 242 57.18 27.04 -134.21
CA LEU A 242 57.75 25.83 -133.63
C LEU A 242 58.83 26.14 -132.59
N SER A 243 59.68 27.15 -132.83
CA SER A 243 60.66 27.62 -131.83
C SER A 243 59.94 28.15 -130.59
N ALA A 244 59.00 29.07 -130.77
CA ALA A 244 58.25 29.65 -129.66
C ALA A 244 57.38 28.63 -128.90
N ALA A 245 56.93 27.55 -129.56
CA ALA A 245 56.28 26.42 -128.90
C ALA A 245 57.29 25.57 -128.10
N THR A 246 58.49 25.34 -128.64
CA THR A 246 59.57 24.60 -127.97
C THR A 246 60.04 25.34 -126.71
N ASP A 247 60.26 26.65 -126.80
CA ASP A 247 60.68 27.48 -125.66
C ASP A 247 59.65 27.44 -124.51
N ARG A 248 58.35 27.47 -124.85
CA ARG A 248 57.25 27.28 -123.88
C ARG A 248 57.23 25.89 -123.26
N ILE A 249 57.53 24.84 -124.03
CA ILE A 249 57.62 23.47 -123.51
C ILE A 249 58.76 23.36 -122.50
N CYS A 250 59.93 23.94 -122.80
CA CYS A 250 61.06 24.00 -121.86
C CYS A 250 60.67 24.73 -120.57
N SER A 251 60.09 25.94 -120.67
CA SER A 251 59.64 26.71 -119.51
C SER A 251 58.62 25.95 -118.64
N LEU A 252 57.65 25.26 -119.26
CA LEU A 252 56.66 24.46 -118.54
C LEU A 252 57.24 23.18 -117.94
N GLN A 253 58.32 22.63 -118.51
CA GLN A 253 59.06 21.51 -117.93
C GLN A 253 59.88 21.95 -116.70
N GLU A 254 60.51 23.13 -116.75
CA GLU A 254 61.21 23.72 -115.60
C GLU A 254 60.24 24.06 -114.45
N GLU A 255 59.10 24.72 -114.75
CA GLU A 255 58.04 24.97 -113.75
C GLU A 255 57.50 23.67 -113.15
N GLN A 256 57.25 22.65 -113.99
CA GLN A 256 56.78 21.35 -113.50
C GLN A 256 57.81 20.67 -112.59
N GLN A 257 59.10 20.77 -112.89
CA GLN A 257 60.16 20.21 -112.06
C GLN A 257 60.26 20.94 -110.71
N GLN A 258 60.23 22.28 -110.71
CA GLN A 258 60.21 23.07 -109.47
C GLN A 258 58.98 22.75 -108.61
N LEU A 259 57.80 22.60 -109.23
CA LEU A 259 56.58 22.21 -108.52
C LEU A 259 56.66 20.78 -107.95
N ARG A 260 57.31 19.83 -108.62
CA ARG A 260 57.56 18.48 -108.08
C ARG A 260 58.44 18.56 -106.83
N GLU A 261 59.56 19.26 -106.90
CA GLU A 261 60.50 19.43 -105.78
C GLU A 261 59.86 20.15 -104.58
N GLN A 262 59.04 21.17 -104.82
CA GLN A 262 58.28 21.84 -103.76
C GLN A 262 57.23 20.92 -103.12
N ASN A 263 56.49 20.13 -103.91
CA ASN A 263 55.52 19.16 -103.39
C ASN A 263 56.20 18.04 -102.58
N GLU A 264 57.36 17.56 -103.01
CA GLU A 264 58.16 16.58 -102.26
C GLU A 264 58.62 17.16 -100.92
N LEU A 265 59.19 18.38 -100.91
CA LEU A 265 59.60 19.05 -99.68
C LEU A 265 58.43 19.35 -98.73
N ILE A 266 57.24 19.65 -99.25
CA ILE A 266 56.00 19.80 -98.46
C ILE A 266 55.58 18.45 -97.88
N ARG A 267 55.64 17.37 -98.67
CA ARG A 267 55.31 16.01 -98.24
C ARG A 267 56.25 15.54 -97.12
N GLU A 268 57.56 15.66 -97.28
CA GLU A 268 58.55 15.30 -96.24
C GLU A 268 58.31 16.07 -94.92
N LYS A 269 58.04 17.38 -95.00
CA LYS A 269 57.73 18.21 -93.83
C LYS A 269 56.43 17.77 -93.16
N SER A 270 55.41 17.43 -93.95
CA SER A 270 54.13 16.93 -93.46
C SER A 270 54.27 15.57 -92.77
N GLU A 271 54.90 14.59 -93.42
CA GLU A 271 55.17 13.26 -92.89
C GLU A 271 55.99 13.33 -91.60
N LYS A 272 57.03 14.17 -91.55
CA LYS A 272 57.82 14.42 -90.33
C LYS A 272 57.01 15.08 -89.21
N SER A 273 56.14 16.05 -89.54
CA SER A 273 55.27 16.70 -88.55
C SER A 273 54.26 15.70 -87.95
N VAL A 274 53.64 14.87 -88.79
CA VAL A 274 52.72 13.81 -88.37
C VAL A 274 53.41 12.79 -87.46
N GLU A 275 54.63 12.34 -87.79
CA GLU A 275 55.37 11.39 -86.96
C GLU A 275 55.79 12.01 -85.61
N ILE A 276 56.15 13.31 -85.56
CA ILE A 276 56.41 14.02 -84.30
C ILE A 276 55.13 14.07 -83.44
N THR A 277 54.01 14.56 -83.98
CA THR A 277 52.74 14.61 -83.24
C THR A 277 52.26 13.24 -82.77
N LYS A 278 52.52 12.18 -83.54
CA LYS A 278 52.24 10.78 -83.17
C LYS A 278 53.16 10.25 -82.06
N GLN A 279 54.37 10.77 -81.93
CA GLN A 279 55.27 10.45 -80.81
C GLN A 279 54.87 11.25 -79.56
N ASP A 280 54.55 12.54 -79.70
CA ASP A 280 54.09 13.40 -78.59
C ASP A 280 52.79 12.84 -77.97
N THR A 281 51.76 12.61 -78.78
CA THR A 281 50.48 12.03 -78.32
C THR A 281 50.62 10.64 -77.71
N LYS A 282 51.63 9.85 -78.12
CA LYS A 282 51.97 8.58 -77.47
C LYS A 282 52.59 8.81 -76.08
N VAL A 283 53.48 9.79 -75.92
CA VAL A 283 54.05 10.15 -74.62
C VAL A 283 52.98 10.71 -73.68
N GLU A 284 52.07 11.56 -74.17
CA GLU A 284 50.90 12.02 -73.42
C GLU A 284 50.02 10.85 -72.95
N LEU A 285 49.73 9.89 -73.85
CA LEU A 285 48.91 8.72 -73.53
C LEU A 285 49.55 7.81 -72.46
N GLU A 286 50.86 7.55 -72.54
CA GLU A 286 51.56 6.77 -71.50
C GLU A 286 51.65 7.54 -70.17
N THR A 287 51.89 8.86 -70.21
CA THR A 287 51.87 9.72 -69.03
C THR A 287 50.49 9.72 -68.36
N TYR A 288 49.42 9.79 -69.16
CA TYR A 288 48.04 9.68 -68.67
C TYR A 288 47.78 8.31 -68.02
N LYS A 289 48.18 7.20 -68.67
CA LYS A 289 48.03 5.84 -68.11
C LYS A 289 48.74 5.70 -66.77
N GLN A 290 50.01 6.11 -66.68
CA GLN A 290 50.80 6.04 -65.44
C GLN A 290 50.17 6.89 -64.33
N THR A 291 49.74 8.12 -64.65
CA THR A 291 49.03 8.99 -63.71
C THR A 291 47.71 8.38 -63.24
N ARG A 292 46.94 7.78 -64.16
CA ARG A 292 45.66 7.12 -63.89
C ARG A 292 45.85 5.91 -62.97
N GLN A 293 46.86 5.08 -63.24
CA GLN A 293 47.24 3.93 -62.41
C GLN A 293 47.67 4.38 -61.01
N GLY A 294 48.54 5.38 -60.88
CA GLY A 294 48.97 5.90 -59.57
C GLY A 294 47.82 6.47 -58.74
N LEU A 295 46.81 7.06 -59.38
CA LEU A 295 45.57 7.48 -58.72
C LEU A 295 44.69 6.30 -58.29
N ASP A 296 44.57 5.25 -59.10
CA ASP A 296 43.83 4.04 -58.74
C ASP A 296 44.54 3.26 -57.60
N GLU A 297 45.87 3.19 -57.60
CA GLU A 297 46.67 2.63 -56.50
C GLU A 297 46.49 3.43 -55.20
N MET A 298 46.61 4.76 -55.27
CA MET A 298 46.35 5.66 -54.14
C MET A 298 44.92 5.51 -53.59
N TYR A 299 43.91 5.40 -54.47
CA TYR A 299 42.52 5.18 -54.08
C TYR A 299 42.35 3.84 -53.34
N ASN A 300 42.98 2.77 -53.84
CA ASN A 300 42.93 1.45 -53.21
C ASN A 300 43.57 1.44 -51.81
N ASP A 301 44.73 2.09 -51.63
CA ASP A 301 45.38 2.18 -50.32
C ASP A 301 44.59 3.08 -49.34
N VAL A 302 44.03 4.21 -49.78
CA VAL A 302 43.13 5.04 -48.95
C VAL A 302 41.87 4.27 -48.56
N TRP A 303 41.28 3.49 -49.47
CA TRP A 303 40.10 2.66 -49.17
C TRP A 303 40.42 1.52 -48.17
N LYS A 304 41.61 0.92 -48.29
CA LYS A 304 42.14 -0.10 -47.39
C LYS A 304 42.44 0.46 -46.00
N GLN A 305 43.05 1.64 -45.90
CA GLN A 305 43.23 2.38 -44.64
C GLN A 305 41.87 2.70 -44.00
N LEU A 306 40.92 3.28 -44.76
CA LEU A 306 39.56 3.56 -44.27
C LEU A 306 38.85 2.30 -43.76
N LYS A 307 39.05 1.14 -44.40
CA LYS A 307 38.50 -0.14 -43.95
C LYS A 307 39.16 -0.67 -42.67
N GLN A 308 40.47 -0.46 -42.51
CA GLN A 308 41.20 -0.80 -41.28
C GLN A 308 40.77 0.12 -40.12
N GLU A 309 40.70 1.43 -40.36
CA GLU A 309 40.31 2.43 -39.37
C GLU A 309 38.87 2.21 -38.86
N ARG A 310 37.92 1.93 -39.78
CA ARG A 310 36.55 1.54 -39.41
C ARG A 310 36.49 0.28 -38.54
N LYS A 311 37.38 -0.69 -38.75
CA LYS A 311 37.47 -1.89 -37.92
C LYS A 311 38.04 -1.56 -36.53
N ALA A 312 39.15 -0.83 -36.49
CA ALA A 312 39.78 -0.41 -35.24
C ALA A 312 38.82 0.43 -34.37
N ARG A 313 38.07 1.35 -34.98
CA ARG A 313 37.04 2.15 -34.28
C ARG A 313 35.95 1.27 -33.68
N LEU A 314 35.45 0.27 -34.43
CA LEU A 314 34.41 -0.66 -33.95
C LEU A 314 34.91 -1.59 -32.84
N GLU A 315 36.20 -1.93 -32.84
CA GLU A 315 36.83 -2.69 -31.76
C GLU A 315 37.02 -1.83 -30.50
N LEU A 316 37.40 -0.56 -30.67
CA LEU A 316 37.51 0.41 -29.58
C LEU A 316 36.14 0.80 -28.98
N GLU A 317 35.09 0.92 -29.80
CA GLU A 317 33.71 1.17 -29.36
C GLU A 317 33.20 0.05 -28.43
N LYS A 318 33.49 -1.21 -28.77
CA LYS A 318 33.13 -2.37 -27.94
C LYS A 318 33.90 -2.44 -26.62
N GLU A 319 35.20 -2.13 -26.64
CA GLU A 319 35.99 -2.06 -25.42
C GLU A 319 35.47 -0.93 -24.51
N LEU A 320 35.10 0.22 -25.08
CA LEU A 320 34.48 1.32 -24.32
C LEU A 320 33.14 0.91 -23.70
N GLU A 321 32.27 0.20 -24.42
CA GLU A 321 31.02 -0.35 -23.87
C GLU A 321 31.29 -1.32 -22.71
N LEU A 322 32.29 -2.20 -22.84
CA LEU A 322 32.70 -3.13 -21.79
C LEU A 322 33.23 -2.40 -20.54
N GLN A 323 34.11 -1.41 -20.72
CA GLN A 323 34.66 -0.60 -19.63
C GLN A 323 33.56 0.22 -18.92
N ILE A 324 32.55 0.72 -19.65
CA ILE A 324 31.38 1.38 -19.06
C ILE A 324 30.59 0.38 -18.21
N GLY A 325 30.32 -0.83 -18.71
CA GLY A 325 29.63 -1.88 -17.97
C GLY A 325 30.37 -2.29 -16.68
N MET A 326 31.66 -2.60 -16.79
CA MET A 326 32.50 -2.94 -15.62
C MET A 326 32.55 -1.80 -14.60
N LYS A 327 32.57 -0.54 -15.05
CA LYS A 327 32.52 0.62 -14.16
C LYS A 327 31.17 0.73 -13.44
N THR A 328 30.03 0.54 -14.12
CA THR A 328 28.72 0.63 -13.46
C THR A 328 28.50 -0.51 -12.47
N GLU A 329 28.97 -1.73 -12.77
CA GLU A 329 28.97 -2.85 -11.82
C GLU A 329 29.85 -2.54 -10.59
N MET A 330 31.06 -2.00 -10.79
CA MET A 330 31.96 -1.59 -9.71
C MET A 330 31.34 -0.49 -8.84
N GLU A 331 30.69 0.52 -9.43
CA GLU A 331 29.99 1.57 -8.67
C GLU A 331 28.81 1.03 -7.85
N ILE A 332 28.08 0.02 -8.36
CA ILE A 332 26.99 -0.64 -7.62
C ILE A 332 27.57 -1.47 -6.46
N ALA A 333 28.63 -2.25 -6.71
CA ALA A 333 29.30 -3.04 -5.70
C ALA A 333 29.88 -2.15 -4.58
N MET A 334 30.48 -1.01 -4.93
CA MET A 334 31.01 -0.04 -3.97
C MET A 334 29.89 0.57 -3.11
N LYS A 335 28.78 1.00 -3.70
CA LYS A 335 27.60 1.53 -2.96
C LYS A 335 26.98 0.49 -2.02
N LEU A 336 26.97 -0.79 -2.41
CA LEU A 336 26.51 -1.89 -1.54
C LEU A 336 27.47 -2.13 -0.37
N LEU A 337 28.79 -2.08 -0.60
CA LEU A 337 29.81 -2.23 0.43
C LEU A 337 29.83 -1.03 1.40
N GLU A 338 29.70 0.20 0.88
CA GLU A 338 29.49 1.41 1.68
C GLU A 338 28.26 1.26 2.57
N LYS A 339 27.13 0.79 2.02
CA LYS A 339 25.90 0.57 2.78
C LYS A 339 26.09 -0.44 3.91
N ASP A 340 26.65 -1.62 3.62
CA ASP A 340 26.91 -2.64 4.66
C ASP A 340 27.84 -2.08 5.75
N THR A 341 28.89 -1.35 5.36
CA THR A 341 29.82 -0.71 6.29
C THR A 341 29.10 0.27 7.24
N HIS A 342 28.15 1.07 6.75
CA HIS A 342 27.34 1.94 7.60
C HIS A 342 26.40 1.15 8.52
N GLU A 343 25.68 0.13 8.01
CA GLU A 343 24.80 -0.72 8.84
C GLU A 343 25.59 -1.45 9.95
N LYS A 344 26.81 -1.91 9.65
CA LYS A 344 27.73 -2.51 10.64
C LYS A 344 28.25 -1.47 11.65
N GLN A 345 28.54 -0.25 11.20
CA GLN A 345 29.00 0.84 12.07
C GLN A 345 27.91 1.28 13.05
N ASP A 346 26.67 1.44 12.59
CA ASP A 346 25.51 1.77 13.44
C ASP A 346 25.24 0.64 14.46
N THR A 347 25.35 -0.62 14.02
CA THR A 347 25.27 -1.80 14.92
C THR A 347 26.38 -1.75 15.98
N LEU A 348 27.60 -1.36 15.61
CA LEU A 348 28.73 -1.17 16.53
C LEU A 348 28.49 -0.04 17.54
N VAL A 349 27.87 1.07 17.11
CA VAL A 349 27.48 2.18 18.00
C VAL A 349 26.41 1.72 19.00
N ALA A 350 25.38 1.02 18.55
CA ALA A 350 24.34 0.46 19.41
C ALA A 350 24.90 -0.54 20.45
N LEU A 351 25.80 -1.44 20.04
CA LEU A 351 26.46 -2.38 20.95
C LEU A 351 27.39 -1.68 21.96
N ARG A 352 28.07 -0.59 21.57
CA ARG A 352 28.86 0.24 22.49
C ARG A 352 27.97 0.95 23.51
N GLN A 353 26.84 1.51 23.08
CA GLN A 353 25.87 2.14 23.97
C GLN A 353 25.31 1.13 25.00
N GLN A 354 24.90 -0.06 24.54
CA GLN A 354 24.47 -1.15 25.43
C GLN A 354 25.58 -1.58 26.42
N LEU A 355 26.84 -1.58 26.01
CA LEU A 355 27.96 -1.91 26.91
C LEU A 355 28.15 -0.85 28.00
N GLU A 356 28.02 0.45 27.70
CA GLU A 356 28.06 1.51 28.72
C GLU A 356 26.82 1.49 29.64
N GLU A 357 25.64 1.16 29.11
CA GLU A 357 24.44 0.94 29.93
C GLU A 357 24.61 -0.25 30.89
N VAL A 358 25.14 -1.37 30.42
CA VAL A 358 25.46 -2.53 31.28
C VAL A 358 26.52 -2.19 32.33
N LYS A 359 27.56 -1.41 31.98
CA LYS A 359 28.54 -0.90 32.97
C LYS A 359 27.87 0.01 34.01
N ALA A 360 27.00 0.92 33.60
CA ALA A 360 26.28 1.82 34.50
C ALA A 360 25.34 1.05 35.44
N ILE A 361 24.61 0.04 34.93
CA ILE A 361 23.80 -0.87 35.74
C ILE A 361 24.68 -1.63 36.73
N ASN A 362 25.82 -2.16 36.30
CA ASN A 362 26.73 -2.92 37.16
C ASN A 362 27.33 -2.04 38.29
N LEU A 363 27.73 -0.80 37.99
CA LEU A 363 28.13 0.19 38.99
C LEU A 363 27.00 0.53 39.97
N GLN A 364 25.77 0.72 39.48
CA GLN A 364 24.60 0.95 40.34
C GLN A 364 24.29 -0.28 41.22
N MET A 365 24.44 -1.50 40.72
CA MET A 365 24.27 -2.72 41.51
C MET A 365 25.38 -2.86 42.55
N PHE A 366 26.64 -2.59 42.21
CA PHE A 366 27.76 -2.58 43.16
C PHE A 366 27.49 -1.61 44.33
N HIS A 367 27.12 -0.36 44.04
CA HIS A 367 26.76 0.61 45.09
C HIS A 367 25.52 0.20 45.89
N LYS A 368 24.50 -0.42 45.27
CA LYS A 368 23.33 -0.95 45.99
C LYS A 368 23.70 -2.10 46.92
N VAL A 369 24.58 -3.01 46.50
CA VAL A 369 25.11 -4.09 47.34
C VAL A 369 25.92 -3.52 48.50
N GLN A 370 26.85 -2.61 48.25
CA GLN A 370 27.66 -1.93 49.27
C GLN A 370 26.80 -1.20 50.32
N ASN A 371 25.75 -0.50 49.88
CA ASN A 371 24.80 0.17 50.78
C ASN A 371 23.94 -0.83 51.58
N ALA A 372 23.54 -1.95 50.97
CA ALA A 372 22.79 -3.01 51.64
C ALA A 372 23.66 -3.76 52.67
N GLU A 373 24.93 -4.00 52.36
CA GLU A 373 25.93 -4.61 53.24
C GLU A 373 26.24 -3.72 54.45
N SER A 374 26.45 -2.41 54.23
CA SER A 374 26.57 -1.42 55.31
C SER A 374 25.32 -1.37 56.20
N SER A 375 24.12 -1.41 55.61
CA SER A 375 22.86 -1.48 56.38
C SER A 375 22.67 -2.81 57.12
N LEU A 376 23.18 -3.92 56.57
CA LEU A 376 23.19 -5.22 57.24
C LEU A 376 24.15 -5.22 58.43
N GLN A 377 25.34 -4.65 58.27
CA GLN A 377 26.32 -4.49 59.34
C GLN A 377 25.74 -3.66 60.50
N GLN A 378 25.15 -2.49 60.20
CA GLN A 378 24.48 -1.67 61.20
C GLN A 378 23.33 -2.42 61.90
N LYS A 379 22.56 -3.24 61.17
CA LYS A 379 21.51 -4.09 61.77
C LYS A 379 22.10 -5.18 62.67
N ASN A 380 23.22 -5.78 62.31
CA ASN A 380 23.90 -6.77 63.14
C ASN A 380 24.44 -6.15 64.44
N GLU A 381 25.00 -4.94 64.39
CA GLU A 381 25.41 -4.16 65.57
C GLU A 381 24.22 -3.82 66.50
N VAL A 382 23.06 -3.52 65.92
CA VAL A 382 21.82 -3.32 66.68
C VAL A 382 21.27 -4.65 67.25
N ILE A 383 21.40 -5.76 66.52
CA ILE A 383 21.00 -7.11 66.99
C ILE A 383 21.86 -7.53 68.17
N THR A 384 23.20 -7.44 68.10
CA THR A 384 24.05 -7.80 69.24
C THR A 384 23.78 -6.91 70.46
N SER A 385 23.51 -5.60 70.27
CA SER A 385 23.08 -4.74 71.37
C SER A 385 21.70 -5.09 71.93
N PHE A 386 20.81 -5.71 71.14
CA PHE A 386 19.55 -6.28 71.65
C PHE A 386 19.77 -7.64 72.34
N GLU A 387 20.68 -8.48 71.87
CA GLU A 387 21.07 -9.73 72.53
C GLU A 387 21.70 -9.46 73.90
N GLU A 388 22.59 -8.48 74.03
CA GLU A 388 23.14 -8.01 75.30
C GLU A 388 22.03 -7.56 76.27
N LYS A 389 21.08 -6.73 75.80
CA LYS A 389 19.93 -6.29 76.59
C LYS A 389 18.99 -7.43 76.96
N THR A 390 18.75 -8.38 76.06
CA THR A 390 17.94 -9.58 76.34
C THR A 390 18.62 -10.43 77.42
N ASN A 391 19.94 -10.67 77.32
CA ASN A 391 20.70 -11.36 78.35
C ASN A 391 20.66 -10.64 79.72
N GLN A 392 20.72 -9.30 79.72
CA GLN A 392 20.56 -8.48 80.93
C GLN A 392 19.15 -8.57 81.53
N VAL A 393 18.10 -8.57 80.70
CA VAL A 393 16.71 -8.75 81.14
C VAL A 393 16.50 -10.18 81.66
N THR A 394 17.02 -11.20 80.99
CA THR A 394 16.96 -12.60 81.44
C THR A 394 17.66 -12.82 82.78
N SER A 395 18.81 -12.20 83.02
CA SER A 395 19.49 -12.29 84.33
C SER A 395 18.69 -11.60 85.45
N SER A 396 18.09 -10.45 85.15
CA SER A 396 17.21 -9.72 86.07
C SER A 396 15.90 -10.48 86.35
N MET A 397 15.32 -11.12 85.33
CA MET A 397 14.13 -11.96 85.45
C MET A 397 14.40 -13.17 86.34
N LYS A 398 15.51 -13.88 86.12
CA LYS A 398 15.94 -15.00 86.96
C LYS A 398 16.13 -14.59 88.43
N GLN A 399 16.72 -13.41 88.68
CA GLN A 399 16.85 -12.86 90.03
C GLN A 399 15.48 -12.54 90.68
N MET A 400 14.46 -12.18 89.88
CA MET A 400 13.09 -11.99 90.35
C MET A 400 12.34 -13.31 90.59
N GLU A 401 12.57 -14.34 89.76
CA GLU A 401 12.04 -15.70 89.96
C GLU A 401 12.55 -16.34 91.26
N ASP A 402 13.86 -16.23 91.53
CA ASP A 402 14.44 -16.71 92.78
C ASP A 402 13.83 -15.98 94.01
N ARG A 403 13.61 -14.66 93.91
CA ARG A 403 12.92 -13.90 94.97
C ARG A 403 11.46 -14.33 95.16
N LEU A 404 10.74 -14.63 94.08
CA LEU A 404 9.37 -15.13 94.14
C LEU A 404 9.32 -16.49 94.87
N ARG A 405 10.18 -17.44 94.49
CA ARG A 405 10.29 -18.76 95.15
C ARG A 405 10.51 -18.67 96.67
N HIS A 406 11.37 -17.76 97.13
CA HIS A 406 11.59 -17.54 98.56
C HIS A 406 10.32 -17.03 99.27
N SER A 407 9.56 -16.15 98.62
CA SER A 407 8.28 -15.64 99.13
C SER A 407 7.19 -16.73 99.18
N GLU A 408 7.10 -17.57 98.14
CA GLU A 408 6.13 -18.67 98.07
C GLU A 408 6.36 -19.73 99.16
N SER A 409 7.63 -20.10 99.41
CA SER A 409 8.01 -21.01 100.50
C SER A 409 7.58 -20.45 101.88
N ALA A 410 7.81 -19.15 102.11
CA ALA A 410 7.36 -18.47 103.34
C ALA A 410 5.82 -18.46 103.47
N ARG A 411 5.09 -18.27 102.37
CA ARG A 411 3.61 -18.34 102.34
C ARG A 411 3.10 -19.73 102.69
N GLN A 412 3.64 -20.79 102.06
CA GLN A 412 3.24 -22.18 102.33
C GLN A 412 3.42 -22.54 103.81
N GLY A 413 4.56 -22.14 104.41
CA GLY A 413 4.82 -22.34 105.83
C GLY A 413 3.86 -21.60 106.78
N ALA A 414 3.21 -20.52 106.33
CA ALA A 414 2.16 -19.84 107.07
C ALA A 414 0.78 -20.51 106.90
N GLU A 415 0.45 -20.94 105.69
CA GLU A 415 -0.81 -21.61 105.36
C GLU A 415 -0.98 -22.94 106.11
N GLU A 416 0.09 -23.73 106.25
CA GLU A 416 0.04 -24.98 107.02
C GLU A 416 -0.20 -24.75 108.53
N ARG A 417 0.28 -23.63 109.09
CA ARG A 417 -0.05 -23.24 110.48
C ARG A 417 -1.53 -22.85 110.61
N SER A 418 -2.06 -22.11 109.64
CA SER A 418 -3.48 -21.74 109.59
C SER A 418 -4.40 -22.97 109.48
N ARG A 419 -4.05 -23.92 108.60
CA ARG A 419 -4.81 -25.15 108.35
C ARG A 419 -5.02 -25.99 109.61
N LYS A 420 -3.99 -26.12 110.45
CA LYS A 420 -4.08 -26.86 111.73
C LYS A 420 -5.06 -26.18 112.71
N LEU A 421 -5.00 -24.85 112.81
CA LEU A 421 -5.89 -24.07 113.68
C LEU A 421 -7.36 -24.15 113.22
N GLN A 422 -7.61 -24.13 111.90
CA GLN A 422 -8.95 -24.34 111.35
C GLN A 422 -9.51 -25.74 111.68
N GLN A 423 -8.68 -26.78 111.70
CA GLN A 423 -9.12 -28.15 111.95
C GLN A 423 -9.61 -28.36 113.39
N GLU A 424 -8.93 -27.75 114.38
CA GLU A 424 -9.36 -27.78 115.79
C GLU A 424 -10.65 -26.98 116.04
N LEU A 425 -10.79 -25.82 115.39
CA LEU A 425 -12.00 -24.99 115.50
C LEU A 425 -13.22 -25.62 114.81
N GLY A 426 -13.02 -26.26 113.65
CA GLY A 426 -14.07 -26.96 112.92
C GLY A 426 -14.75 -28.05 113.74
N GLY A 427 -13.96 -28.91 114.40
CA GLY A 427 -14.49 -29.98 115.26
C GLY A 427 -15.35 -29.47 116.42
N ARG A 428 -14.99 -28.33 117.02
CA ARG A 428 -15.81 -27.66 118.05
C ARG A 428 -17.11 -27.08 117.50
N SER A 429 -17.09 -26.49 116.29
CA SER A 429 -18.29 -25.91 115.67
C SER A 429 -19.35 -26.97 115.35
N SER A 430 -18.95 -28.11 114.77
CA SER A 430 -19.89 -29.15 114.35
C SER A 430 -20.68 -29.75 115.51
N ALA A 431 -20.04 -29.96 116.68
CA ALA A 431 -20.71 -30.47 117.87
C ALA A 431 -21.81 -29.54 118.39
N LEU A 432 -21.57 -28.22 118.39
CA LEU A 432 -22.53 -27.21 118.84
C LEU A 432 -23.70 -27.03 117.86
N GLN A 433 -23.45 -27.11 116.55
CA GLN A 433 -24.53 -27.06 115.55
C GLN A 433 -25.49 -28.24 115.65
N GLN A 434 -24.99 -29.43 116.00
CA GLN A 434 -25.83 -30.63 116.12
C GLN A 434 -26.79 -30.55 117.33
N GLN A 435 -26.36 -29.95 118.45
CA GLN A 435 -27.24 -29.66 119.60
C GLN A 435 -28.26 -28.56 119.30
N LEU A 436 -27.87 -27.51 118.58
CA LEU A 436 -28.77 -26.42 118.19
C LEU A 436 -29.89 -26.87 117.23
N ALA A 437 -29.63 -27.87 116.38
CA ALA A 437 -30.64 -28.43 115.48
C ALA A 437 -31.75 -29.17 116.24
N GLN A 438 -31.39 -30.07 117.17
CA GLN A 438 -32.37 -30.82 117.97
C GLN A 438 -33.28 -29.92 118.81
N LEU A 439 -32.74 -28.83 119.37
CA LEU A 439 -33.53 -27.87 120.14
C LEU A 439 -34.53 -27.07 119.27
N HIS A 440 -34.16 -26.70 118.04
CA HIS A 440 -35.09 -26.01 117.13
C HIS A 440 -36.28 -26.89 116.72
N GLU A 441 -36.04 -28.17 116.43
CA GLU A 441 -37.09 -29.10 116.02
C GLU A 441 -38.10 -29.38 117.15
N GLN A 442 -37.63 -29.42 118.41
CA GLN A 442 -38.50 -29.51 119.60
C GLN A 442 -39.31 -28.22 119.86
N CYS A 443 -38.72 -27.04 119.68
CA CYS A 443 -39.47 -25.78 119.82
C CYS A 443 -40.57 -25.65 118.74
N ALA A 444 -40.26 -25.99 117.49
CA ALA A 444 -41.17 -25.83 116.36
C ALA A 444 -42.44 -26.70 116.44
N SER A 445 -42.38 -27.88 117.07
CA SER A 445 -43.58 -28.70 117.32
C SER A 445 -44.46 -28.11 118.41
N LEU A 446 -43.87 -27.72 119.55
CA LEU A 446 -44.58 -27.14 120.69
C LEU A 446 -45.25 -25.81 120.35
N GLU A 447 -44.62 -24.95 119.54
CA GLU A 447 -45.25 -23.70 119.08
C GLU A 447 -46.49 -23.95 118.19
N LYS A 448 -46.47 -25.01 117.37
CA LYS A 448 -47.58 -25.38 116.49
C LYS A 448 -48.78 -25.91 117.28
N GLU A 449 -48.55 -26.76 118.28
CA GLU A 449 -49.58 -27.24 119.19
C GLU A 449 -50.18 -26.11 120.02
N LEU A 450 -49.33 -25.28 120.63
CA LEU A 450 -49.73 -24.11 121.44
C LEU A 450 -50.55 -23.09 120.65
N LYS A 451 -50.30 -22.94 119.35
CA LYS A 451 -51.13 -22.08 118.49
C LYS A 451 -52.54 -22.65 118.31
N SER A 452 -52.66 -23.96 118.08
CA SER A 452 -53.97 -24.61 117.88
C SER A 452 -54.86 -24.55 119.13
N GLU A 453 -54.30 -24.71 120.34
CA GLU A 453 -55.05 -24.58 121.60
C GLU A 453 -55.56 -23.15 121.80
N LYS A 454 -54.71 -22.15 121.56
CA LYS A 454 -55.08 -20.73 121.67
C LYS A 454 -56.25 -20.35 120.77
N GLU A 455 -56.28 -20.86 119.53
CA GLU A 455 -57.35 -20.58 118.57
C GLU A 455 -58.68 -21.24 118.99
N GLN A 456 -58.65 -22.48 119.49
CA GLN A 456 -59.84 -23.14 120.07
C GLN A 456 -60.35 -22.42 121.33
N ARG A 457 -59.43 -22.05 122.23
CA ARG A 457 -59.74 -21.35 123.48
C ARG A 457 -60.35 -19.97 123.25
N GLN A 458 -59.92 -19.25 122.21
CA GLN A 458 -60.52 -17.98 121.77
C GLN A 458 -61.88 -18.14 121.08
N ALA A 459 -62.26 -19.33 120.61
CA ALA A 459 -63.65 -19.60 120.19
C ALA A 459 -64.55 -19.79 121.43
N LEU A 460 -64.19 -20.73 122.31
CA LEU A 460 -64.92 -21.05 123.54
C LEU A 460 -65.10 -19.83 124.47
N GLN A 461 -64.13 -18.93 124.56
CA GLN A 461 -64.27 -17.70 125.36
C GLN A 461 -65.29 -16.69 124.79
N ARG A 462 -65.60 -16.72 123.48
CA ARG A 462 -66.63 -15.85 122.88
C ARG A 462 -68.03 -16.40 123.12
N GLU A 463 -68.23 -17.70 123.00
CA GLU A 463 -69.49 -18.37 123.35
C GLU A 463 -69.79 -18.23 124.85
N LEU A 464 -68.79 -18.47 125.71
CA LEU A 464 -68.91 -18.28 127.16
C LEU A 464 -69.21 -16.82 127.56
N GLN A 465 -68.78 -15.83 126.77
CA GLN A 465 -69.11 -14.44 127.04
C GLN A 465 -70.55 -14.12 126.63
N HIS A 466 -71.00 -14.56 125.46
CA HIS A 466 -72.39 -14.41 125.03
C HIS A 466 -73.37 -15.02 126.05
N GLU A 467 -73.07 -16.21 126.56
CA GLU A 467 -73.93 -16.90 127.54
C GLU A 467 -73.94 -16.20 128.91
N LYS A 468 -72.81 -15.60 129.32
CA LYS A 468 -72.75 -14.75 130.53
C LYS A 468 -73.60 -13.49 130.39
N ASP A 469 -73.61 -12.86 129.23
CA ASP A 469 -74.36 -11.64 128.99
C ASP A 469 -75.88 -11.94 129.00
N THR A 470 -76.31 -13.02 128.35
CA THR A 470 -77.69 -13.56 128.46
C THR A 470 -78.07 -13.91 129.91
N SER A 471 -77.16 -14.59 130.64
CA SER A 471 -77.33 -14.91 132.06
C SER A 471 -77.36 -13.68 132.99
N SER A 472 -76.79 -12.56 132.56
CA SER A 472 -76.85 -11.29 133.28
C SER A 472 -78.20 -10.59 133.09
N LEU A 473 -78.76 -10.64 131.87
CA LEU A 473 -80.11 -10.14 131.58
C LEU A 473 -81.16 -10.88 132.42
N LEU A 474 -81.13 -12.22 132.44
CA LEU A 474 -82.06 -13.03 133.24
C LEU A 474 -81.93 -12.75 134.75
N ARG A 475 -80.72 -12.47 135.25
CA ARG A 475 -80.52 -11.99 136.64
C ARG A 475 -81.13 -10.60 136.87
N ALA A 476 -81.07 -9.74 135.86
CA ALA A 476 -81.64 -8.41 135.86
C ALA A 476 -83.16 -8.37 135.57
N GLU A 477 -83.81 -9.52 135.32
CA GLU A 477 -85.27 -9.72 135.41
C GLU A 477 -85.68 -10.41 136.72
N LEU A 478 -84.84 -11.29 137.27
CA LEU A 478 -85.04 -11.92 138.58
C LEU A 478 -85.14 -10.87 139.71
N GLN A 479 -84.30 -9.83 139.62
CA GLN A 479 -84.58 -8.42 139.96
C GLN A 479 -85.95 -8.14 140.63
N GLN A 480 -87.00 -7.93 139.83
CA GLN A 480 -88.31 -7.48 140.30
C GLN A 480 -89.01 -8.52 141.20
N VAL A 481 -88.72 -9.81 141.03
CA VAL A 481 -89.29 -10.88 141.85
C VAL A 481 -88.75 -10.83 143.28
N GLU A 482 -87.48 -10.47 143.49
CA GLU A 482 -86.95 -10.26 144.84
C GLU A 482 -87.37 -8.91 145.45
N GLY A 483 -87.60 -7.88 144.62
CA GLY A 483 -88.23 -6.62 145.03
C GLY A 483 -89.65 -6.81 145.55
N LEU A 484 -90.51 -7.50 144.78
CA LEU A 484 -91.88 -7.86 145.19
C LEU A 484 -91.90 -8.77 146.44
N LYS A 485 -90.88 -9.63 146.63
CA LYS A 485 -90.65 -10.39 147.88
C LYS A 485 -90.21 -9.55 149.08
N LYS A 486 -89.88 -8.27 148.89
CA LYS A 486 -89.64 -7.31 149.99
C LYS A 486 -90.97 -6.66 150.39
N GLU A 487 -91.72 -6.13 149.42
CA GLU A 487 -93.05 -5.56 149.61
C GLU A 487 -94.04 -6.59 150.23
N LEU A 488 -93.99 -7.86 149.80
CA LEU A 488 -94.78 -8.94 150.41
C LEU A 488 -94.39 -9.25 151.87
N ARG A 489 -93.14 -8.96 152.28
CA ARG A 489 -92.68 -9.13 153.67
C ARG A 489 -93.04 -7.94 154.54
N GLU A 490 -93.06 -6.74 153.97
CA GLU A 490 -93.56 -5.54 154.64
C GLU A 490 -95.09 -5.65 154.87
N LEU A 491 -95.81 -6.38 154.00
CA LEU A 491 -97.18 -6.86 154.25
C LEU A 491 -97.29 -8.07 155.22
N GLN A 492 -96.18 -8.68 155.64
CA GLN A 492 -96.15 -9.69 156.72
C GLN A 492 -95.91 -9.05 158.09
N ASP A 493 -95.25 -7.90 158.17
CA ASP A 493 -95.11 -7.12 159.40
C ASP A 493 -96.49 -6.80 160.01
N GLU A 494 -97.39 -6.21 159.22
CA GLU A 494 -98.76 -5.88 159.68
C GLU A 494 -99.56 -7.12 160.16
N LYS A 495 -99.37 -8.30 159.54
CA LYS A 495 -100.05 -9.51 159.98
C LYS A 495 -99.47 -10.05 161.30
N ALA A 496 -98.15 -9.99 161.49
CA ALA A 496 -97.52 -10.46 162.71
C ALA A 496 -97.97 -9.63 163.92
N GLU A 497 -97.97 -8.31 163.77
CA GLU A 497 -98.39 -7.35 164.80
C GLU A 497 -99.87 -7.54 165.17
N LEU A 498 -100.75 -7.75 164.19
CA LEU A 498 -102.17 -8.05 164.40
C LEU A 498 -102.43 -9.45 165.01
N GLN A 499 -101.52 -10.41 164.88
CA GLN A 499 -101.84 -11.81 165.16
C GLN A 499 -102.02 -12.09 166.65
N LYS A 500 -101.04 -11.76 167.50
CA LYS A 500 -101.05 -12.23 168.90
C LYS A 500 -100.87 -11.16 169.97
N ILE A 501 -101.44 -9.98 169.67
CA ILE A 501 -102.30 -9.25 170.64
C ILE A 501 -103.38 -10.20 171.25
N CYS A 502 -103.75 -11.27 170.56
CA CYS A 502 -104.49 -12.39 171.12
C CYS A 502 -103.74 -13.23 172.20
N ASP A 503 -102.40 -13.25 172.29
CA ASP A 503 -101.69 -13.97 173.38
C ASP A 503 -101.87 -13.22 174.71
N GLU A 504 -101.85 -11.88 174.67
CA GLU A 504 -102.15 -11.01 175.81
C GLU A 504 -103.55 -11.26 176.38
N GLN A 505 -104.46 -11.85 175.59
CA GLN A 505 -105.82 -12.22 175.98
C GLN A 505 -105.96 -13.70 176.39
N GLU A 506 -105.03 -14.58 176.00
CA GLU A 506 -105.15 -16.02 176.21
C GLU A 506 -104.56 -16.46 177.57
N GLN A 507 -103.49 -15.80 178.07
CA GLN A 507 -102.97 -16.08 179.43
C GLN A 507 -103.59 -15.21 180.55
N ALA A 508 -104.34 -14.16 180.19
CA ALA A 508 -105.29 -13.51 181.10
C ALA A 508 -106.40 -14.48 181.59
N LEU A 509 -106.53 -15.66 181.00
CA LEU A 509 -107.41 -16.75 181.46
C LEU A 509 -106.69 -17.83 182.28
N GLN A 510 -105.38 -17.70 182.54
CA GLN A 510 -104.68 -18.41 183.62
C GLN A 510 -104.60 -17.57 184.93
N GLU A 511 -104.96 -16.28 184.84
CA GLU A 511 -104.99 -15.28 185.92
C GLU A 511 -105.81 -15.69 187.16
N MET A 512 -106.76 -16.61 187.00
CA MET A 512 -107.82 -16.89 187.99
C MET A 512 -107.69 -18.23 188.73
N GLY A 513 -106.65 -19.02 188.47
CA GLY A 513 -106.44 -20.34 189.07
C GLY A 513 -104.96 -20.71 189.18
N LEU A 514 -104.24 -20.45 190.28
CA LEU A 514 -104.72 -20.58 191.66
C LEU A 514 -104.32 -19.39 192.56
N HIS A 515 -105.07 -18.28 192.48
CA HIS A 515 -105.09 -17.24 193.52
C HIS A 515 -105.80 -17.73 194.81
N LEU A 516 -105.80 -19.05 195.06
CA LEU A 516 -106.64 -19.82 195.99
C LEU A 516 -105.82 -20.88 196.77
N SER A 517 -104.53 -20.62 196.98
CA SER A 517 -103.77 -21.18 198.10
C SER A 517 -102.65 -20.21 198.53
N GLN A 518 -102.88 -18.92 198.79
CA GLN A 518 -103.99 -18.35 199.57
C GLN A 518 -104.36 -19.12 200.84
N SER A 519 -103.37 -19.75 201.46
CA SER A 519 -103.20 -19.69 202.91
C SER A 519 -101.70 -19.61 203.21
N LYS A 520 -101.20 -18.60 203.94
CA LYS A 520 -101.64 -18.14 205.28
C LYS A 520 -101.61 -19.28 206.29
N LEU A 521 -100.43 -19.86 206.49
CA LEU A 521 -99.89 -20.39 207.75
C LEU A 521 -98.38 -20.49 207.49
N LYS A 522 -97.58 -19.68 208.19
CA LYS A 522 -96.63 -20.13 209.23
C LYS A 522 -95.46 -20.98 208.72
N MET A 523 -94.26 -20.49 209.04
CA MET A 523 -93.20 -21.26 209.72
C MET A 523 -92.37 -22.26 208.90
N GLU A 524 -91.06 -22.03 208.93
CA GLU A 524 -89.95 -23.01 208.82
C GLU A 524 -89.58 -23.65 207.45
N ASP A 525 -88.38 -23.23 207.01
CA ASP A 525 -87.29 -24.00 206.34
C ASP A 525 -87.10 -24.09 204.80
N ILE A 526 -85.82 -23.93 204.40
CA ILE A 526 -85.12 -24.43 203.17
C ILE A 526 -85.51 -23.80 201.79
N LYS A 527 -84.65 -23.50 200.77
CA LYS A 527 -83.19 -23.28 200.46
C LYS A 527 -83.09 -22.81 198.96
N GLU A 528 -82.02 -22.25 198.33
CA GLU A 528 -80.87 -21.39 198.69
C GLU A 528 -80.08 -20.95 197.40
N VAL A 529 -79.16 -19.96 197.47
CA VAL A 529 -78.03 -19.62 196.51
C VAL A 529 -78.31 -19.24 195.02
N ASN A 530 -77.94 -18.01 194.59
CA ASN A 530 -76.93 -17.74 193.51
C ASN A 530 -76.63 -16.23 193.24
N LYS A 531 -75.56 -15.89 192.48
CA LYS A 531 -74.22 -15.53 193.03
C LYS A 531 -73.20 -14.96 192.00
N ALA A 532 -73.08 -13.62 191.94
CA ALA A 532 -71.90 -12.81 191.53
C ALA A 532 -71.28 -12.89 190.09
N LEU A 533 -70.43 -11.88 189.78
CA LEU A 533 -69.53 -11.73 188.60
C LEU A 533 -70.28 -11.46 187.25
N LYS A 534 -69.69 -11.06 186.10
CA LYS A 534 -68.33 -10.72 185.60
C LYS A 534 -68.41 -9.37 184.82
N GLY A 535 -67.35 -8.67 184.39
CA GLY A 535 -65.90 -8.85 184.58
C GLY A 535 -65.12 -7.95 183.59
N HIS A 536 -64.00 -7.37 184.02
CA HIS A 536 -63.20 -6.43 183.21
C HIS A 536 -62.21 -7.13 182.26
N THR A 537 -61.73 -6.35 181.29
CA THR A 537 -60.30 -6.19 180.93
C THR A 537 -59.36 -6.66 182.06
N TRP A 538 -58.85 -7.89 181.97
CA TRP A 538 -57.99 -8.48 183.00
C TRP A 538 -57.12 -9.57 182.38
N LEU A 539 -55.85 -9.27 182.07
CA LEU A 539 -54.88 -10.32 181.74
C LEU A 539 -54.82 -11.32 182.89
N LYS A 540 -54.64 -12.61 182.58
CA LYS A 540 -54.42 -13.61 183.63
C LYS A 540 -52.97 -13.57 184.10
N ASP A 541 -52.77 -13.91 185.37
CA ASP A 541 -51.43 -14.00 185.95
C ASP A 541 -50.55 -15.02 185.22
N ASP A 542 -51.14 -16.04 184.58
CA ASP A 542 -50.41 -17.06 183.81
C ASP A 542 -49.77 -16.49 182.53
N GLU A 543 -50.34 -15.42 181.95
CA GLU A 543 -49.77 -14.67 180.82
C GLU A 543 -48.73 -13.64 181.29
N ALA A 544 -48.75 -13.28 182.58
CA ALA A 544 -47.75 -12.46 183.22
C ALA A 544 -46.67 -13.32 183.87
N THR A 545 -45.79 -13.87 183.04
CA THR A 545 -44.45 -14.30 183.48
C THR A 545 -43.60 -13.10 183.93
N HIS A 546 -43.84 -11.91 183.37
CA HIS A 546 -43.08 -10.67 183.59
C HIS A 546 -43.96 -9.44 183.92
N CYS A 547 -43.41 -8.48 184.68
CA CYS A 547 -44.11 -7.24 185.05
C CYS A 547 -44.19 -6.21 183.89
N LYS A 548 -45.39 -5.73 183.52
CA LYS A 548 -45.63 -4.86 182.35
C LYS A 548 -44.96 -3.47 182.35
N GLN A 549 -44.33 -3.04 183.45
CA GLN A 549 -43.60 -1.75 183.55
C GLN A 549 -42.11 -1.90 183.91
N CYS A 550 -41.60 -3.11 184.19
CA CYS A 550 -40.16 -3.31 184.43
C CYS A 550 -39.61 -4.68 183.99
N GLU A 551 -40.44 -5.49 183.32
CA GLU A 551 -40.15 -6.73 182.59
C GLU A 551 -39.24 -7.73 183.30
N LYS A 552 -39.31 -7.77 184.64
CA LYS A 552 -38.68 -8.79 185.49
C LYS A 552 -39.65 -9.92 185.78
N GLU A 553 -39.14 -11.14 185.72
CA GLU A 553 -39.87 -12.38 185.96
C GLU A 553 -40.39 -12.48 187.41
N PHE A 554 -41.53 -13.12 187.63
CA PHE A 554 -42.14 -13.25 188.96
C PHE A 554 -41.66 -14.48 189.74
N SER A 555 -41.53 -14.34 191.06
CA SER A 555 -40.99 -15.37 191.96
C SER A 555 -41.51 -15.18 193.39
N ILE A 556 -41.09 -16.03 194.35
CA ILE A 556 -41.57 -15.95 195.75
C ILE A 556 -41.35 -14.56 196.38
N SER A 557 -40.30 -13.84 195.97
CA SER A 557 -39.98 -12.47 196.43
C SER A 557 -40.52 -11.35 195.52
N ARG A 558 -41.18 -11.67 194.40
CA ARG A 558 -41.71 -10.71 193.42
C ARG A 558 -43.09 -11.16 192.94
N ARG A 559 -44.14 -10.54 193.48
CA ARG A 559 -45.56 -10.88 193.23
C ARG A 559 -46.21 -10.02 192.14
N LYS A 560 -47.32 -10.52 191.58
CA LYS A 560 -48.13 -9.96 190.50
C LYS A 560 -49.24 -9.02 191.03
N HIS A 561 -49.50 -7.90 190.35
CA HIS A 561 -50.50 -6.90 190.78
C HIS A 561 -51.16 -6.20 189.57
N HIS A 562 -52.48 -6.35 189.39
CA HIS A 562 -53.23 -5.67 188.32
C HIS A 562 -53.56 -4.20 188.60
N CYS A 563 -53.62 -3.38 187.54
CA CYS A 563 -54.29 -2.08 187.58
C CYS A 563 -55.80 -2.24 187.40
N ARG A 564 -56.61 -1.74 188.35
CA ARG A 564 -58.09 -1.82 188.30
C ARG A 564 -58.74 -0.85 187.29
N ASN A 565 -57.96 0.00 186.62
CA ASN A 565 -58.44 0.87 185.54
C ASN A 565 -58.08 0.37 184.13
N CYS A 566 -56.93 -0.30 183.94
CA CYS A 566 -56.45 -0.72 182.61
C CYS A 566 -56.19 -2.23 182.42
N GLY A 567 -56.32 -3.07 183.46
CA GLY A 567 -56.35 -4.53 183.31
C GLY A 567 -55.02 -5.24 183.04
N HIS A 568 -53.90 -4.52 182.97
CA HIS A 568 -52.55 -5.09 182.84
C HIS A 568 -51.91 -5.41 184.20
N ILE A 569 -50.86 -6.25 184.20
CA ILE A 569 -50.19 -6.82 185.39
C ILE A 569 -48.81 -6.22 185.63
N PHE A 570 -48.57 -5.78 186.86
CA PHE A 570 -47.38 -5.06 187.31
C PHE A 570 -46.80 -5.71 188.59
N CYS A 571 -45.77 -5.09 189.17
CA CYS A 571 -45.31 -5.37 190.54
C CYS A 571 -45.63 -4.18 191.46
N ASN A 572 -45.66 -4.40 192.79
CA ASN A 572 -46.12 -3.43 193.79
C ASN A 572 -45.58 -1.99 193.61
N ALA A 573 -44.30 -1.82 193.26
CA ALA A 573 -43.67 -0.52 193.12
C ALA A 573 -44.10 0.31 191.88
N CYS A 574 -44.73 -0.34 190.89
CA CYS A 574 -45.26 0.31 189.66
C CYS A 574 -46.79 0.47 189.69
N SER A 575 -47.37 0.25 190.86
CA SER A 575 -48.81 0.21 191.11
C SER A 575 -49.08 0.42 192.60
N SER A 576 -48.30 1.28 193.25
CA SER A 576 -48.35 1.51 194.70
C SER A 576 -49.51 2.41 195.13
N ASN A 577 -50.13 3.09 194.15
CA ASN A 577 -51.17 4.09 194.34
C ASN A 577 -52.59 3.50 194.22
N GLU A 578 -53.54 4.03 195.00
CA GLU A 578 -54.93 3.58 195.05
C GLU A 578 -55.89 4.78 194.96
N LEU A 579 -56.94 4.68 194.13
CA LEU A 579 -57.84 5.80 193.83
C LEU A 579 -59.29 5.32 193.66
N ALA A 580 -60.27 6.13 194.06
CA ALA A 580 -61.68 5.81 193.88
C ALA A 580 -62.08 5.86 192.40
N LEU A 581 -62.83 4.85 191.93
CA LEU A 581 -63.31 4.75 190.55
C LEU A 581 -64.85 4.66 190.54
N PRO A 582 -65.58 5.26 189.57
CA PRO A 582 -67.05 5.26 189.56
C PRO A 582 -67.72 3.88 189.63
N SER A 583 -67.05 2.83 189.15
CA SER A 583 -67.54 1.44 189.20
C SER A 583 -67.24 0.71 190.52
N TYR A 584 -66.59 1.36 191.50
CA TYR A 584 -66.13 0.74 192.76
C TYR A 584 -66.33 1.68 193.96
N PRO A 585 -67.00 1.25 195.05
CA PRO A 585 -67.38 2.13 196.17
C PRO A 585 -66.22 2.53 197.12
N ARG A 586 -64.97 2.20 196.79
CA ARG A 586 -63.77 2.48 197.59
C ARG A 586 -62.55 2.70 196.67
N PRO A 587 -61.47 3.34 197.15
CA PRO A 587 -60.20 3.37 196.43
C PRO A 587 -59.73 1.98 196.00
N VAL A 588 -59.25 1.89 194.77
CA VAL A 588 -58.71 0.66 194.17
C VAL A 588 -57.37 0.93 193.50
N ARG A 589 -56.51 -0.09 193.53
CA ARG A 589 -55.15 -0.01 193.00
C ARG A 589 -55.08 0.26 191.51
N VAL A 590 -54.28 1.27 191.14
CA VAL A 590 -54.01 1.66 189.76
C VAL A 590 -52.50 1.65 189.49
N CYS A 591 -52.09 1.43 188.25
CA CYS A 591 -50.70 1.72 187.85
C CYS A 591 -50.48 3.22 187.84
N ASP A 592 -49.22 3.65 188.00
CA ASP A 592 -48.89 5.06 188.26
C ASP A 592 -49.32 5.98 187.10
N SER A 593 -49.28 5.48 185.86
CA SER A 593 -49.82 6.18 184.68
C SER A 593 -51.33 6.46 184.78
N CYS A 594 -52.12 5.51 185.29
CA CYS A 594 -53.55 5.70 185.51
C CYS A 594 -53.82 6.62 186.73
N HIS A 595 -52.97 6.58 187.76
CA HIS A 595 -53.09 7.44 188.92
C HIS A 595 -53.00 8.93 188.53
N THR A 596 -51.96 9.31 187.78
CA THR A 596 -51.75 10.68 187.31
C THR A 596 -52.91 11.16 186.41
N LEU A 597 -53.36 10.31 185.47
CA LEU A 597 -54.47 10.61 184.57
C LEU A 597 -55.81 10.87 185.28
N LEU A 598 -56.06 10.19 186.40
CA LEU A 598 -57.31 10.29 187.14
C LEU A 598 -57.31 11.46 188.13
N LEU A 599 -56.19 11.71 188.82
CA LEU A 599 -56.08 12.87 189.72
C LEU A 599 -56.31 14.20 189.00
N GLN A 600 -55.76 14.36 187.79
CA GLN A 600 -55.95 15.57 186.99
C GLN A 600 -57.44 15.85 186.65
N ARG A 601 -58.29 14.81 186.53
CA ARG A 601 -59.73 15.00 186.30
C ARG A 601 -60.47 15.53 187.54
N CYS A 602 -60.01 15.21 188.75
CA CYS A 602 -60.59 15.76 189.98
C CYS A 602 -60.19 17.23 190.19
N SER A 603 -59.01 17.65 189.75
CA SER A 603 -58.54 19.04 189.86
C SER A 603 -59.25 20.04 188.94
N SER A 604 -60.01 19.57 187.94
CA SER A 604 -60.86 20.42 187.09
C SER A 604 -62.30 20.56 187.63
N SER A 605 -62.68 19.75 188.62
CA SER A 605 -63.90 19.94 189.41
C SER A 605 -63.54 20.68 190.70
N THR A 606 -63.49 22.01 190.60
CA THR A 606 -62.80 22.95 191.51
C THR A 606 -61.27 22.79 191.48
N SER A 607 -60.48 23.73 190.94
CA SER A 607 -60.82 25.04 190.35
C SER A 607 -60.89 24.94 188.80
N SER A 608 -61.85 25.53 188.09
CA SER A 608 -62.42 26.90 188.17
C SER A 608 -61.43 27.99 187.73
#